data_AF-A0A7M1QV96-F1
#
_entry.id   AF-A0A7M1QV96-F1
#
_cell.length_a   1.000
_cell.length_b   1.000
_cell.length_c   1.000
_cell.angle_alpha   90.00
_cell.angle_beta   90.00
_cell.angle_gamma   90.00
#
_symmetry.space_group_name_H-M   'P 1'
#
loop_
_entity.id
_entity.type
_entity.pdbx_description
1 polymer ?
#
loop_
_entity_poly.entity_id
_entity_poly.type
_entity_poly.pdbx_seq_one_letter_code
_entity_poly.pdbx_strand_id
1 'polypeptide(L)'
;MLTGPAAVTALIFIVLVAIQGPKQCGAPKPLPPSTTATTAAENYALDQAARHNNADSCWSAIDGNVYDLTTWINRHPGGSKRIMGICGTDGSTKFNDEHGGGEVSRTLAQFKIGALTK
;
A
#
# COMPACT_ATOMS: atom_id res chain seq x y z
N MET A 1 -44.76 42.96 41.51
CA MET A 1 -44.31 41.87 42.41
C MET A 1 -44.17 40.61 41.55
N LEU A 2 -43.02 40.44 40.89
CA LEU A 2 -42.79 39.44 39.85
C LEU A 2 -41.53 38.67 40.22
N THR A 3 -41.59 37.37 40.47
CA THR A 3 -40.46 36.42 40.32
C THR A 3 -40.99 34.98 40.40
N GLY A 4 -40.81 34.23 39.31
CA GLY A 4 -41.13 32.81 39.22
C GLY A 4 -39.99 31.91 39.75
N PRO A 5 -40.22 30.60 39.87
CA PRO A 5 -39.21 29.67 40.35
C PRO A 5 -38.13 29.38 39.31
N ALA A 6 -36.88 29.48 39.75
CA ALA A 6 -35.66 29.27 38.98
C ALA A 6 -35.54 27.82 38.47
N ALA A 7 -35.29 27.71 37.16
CA ALA A 7 -34.98 26.45 36.49
C ALA A 7 -33.61 25.92 36.94
N VAL A 8 -33.61 24.62 37.27
CA VAL A 8 -32.46 23.86 37.76
C VAL A 8 -31.39 23.75 36.67
N THR A 9 -30.21 24.32 36.93
CA THR A 9 -29.04 24.27 36.06
C THR A 9 -28.33 22.92 36.24
N ALA A 10 -28.61 21.96 35.37
CA ALA A 10 -27.88 20.69 35.31
C ALA A 10 -26.71 20.80 34.31
N LEU A 11 -25.57 21.31 34.77
CA LEU A 11 -24.29 21.19 34.07
C LEU A 11 -23.61 19.90 34.52
N ILE A 12 -23.80 18.83 33.76
CA ILE A 12 -23.01 17.60 33.91
C ILE A 12 -22.12 17.48 32.67
N PHE A 13 -20.92 18.04 32.80
CA PHE A 13 -19.79 17.77 31.90
C PHE A 13 -19.21 16.39 32.25
N ILE A 14 -19.72 15.33 31.62
CA ILE A 14 -19.06 14.03 31.61
C ILE A 14 -18.01 14.05 30.50
N VAL A 15 -16.78 14.30 30.90
CA VAL A 15 -15.58 13.98 30.13
C VAL A 15 -15.26 12.49 30.34
N LEU A 16 -14.75 11.85 29.29
CA LEU A 16 -14.26 10.48 29.19
C LEU A 16 -15.33 9.40 29.04
N VAL A 17 -15.45 8.85 27.84
CA VAL A 17 -14.81 7.56 27.50
C VAL A 17 -14.66 7.47 25.98
N ALA A 18 -13.42 7.31 25.53
CA ALA A 18 -13.08 6.92 24.17
C ALA A 18 -13.59 5.50 23.91
N ILE A 19 -14.61 5.37 23.07
CA ILE A 19 -15.05 4.11 22.48
C ILE A 19 -14.62 4.09 21.02
N GLN A 20 -13.35 3.77 20.79
CA GLN A 20 -12.92 3.09 19.57
C GLN A 20 -12.03 1.93 20.00
N GLY A 21 -12.50 0.73 19.66
CA GLY A 21 -12.18 -0.52 20.32
C GLY A 21 -10.74 -1.03 20.15
N PRO A 22 -10.47 -2.26 20.60
CA PRO A 22 -9.15 -2.84 20.51
C PRO A 22 -8.78 -3.01 19.04
N LYS A 23 -7.82 -2.22 18.53
CA LYS A 23 -7.04 -2.63 17.36
C LYS A 23 -6.09 -3.70 17.85
N GLN A 24 -6.67 -4.89 17.88
CA GLN A 24 -6.09 -6.18 18.21
C GLN A 24 -4.64 -6.27 17.74
N CYS A 25 -3.77 -6.73 18.63
CA CYS A 25 -2.50 -7.35 18.25
C CYS A 25 -2.83 -8.51 17.30
N GLY A 26 -2.78 -8.23 15.99
CA GLY A 26 -2.91 -9.24 14.96
C GLY A 26 -1.64 -10.08 14.92
N ALA A 27 -1.83 -11.39 14.89
CA ALA A 27 -0.86 -12.47 14.76
C ALA A 27 0.36 -12.18 13.86
N PRO A 28 1.48 -12.94 13.99
CA PRO A 28 2.50 -12.96 12.95
C PRO A 28 1.80 -13.20 11.61
N LYS A 29 1.98 -12.28 10.66
CA LYS A 29 1.53 -12.45 9.28
C LYS A 29 2.04 -13.83 8.85
N PRO A 30 1.18 -14.80 8.51
CA PRO A 30 1.66 -15.99 7.84
C PRO A 30 2.43 -15.47 6.65
N LEU A 31 3.74 -15.75 6.60
CA LEU A 31 4.46 -15.55 5.37
C LEU A 31 3.60 -16.21 4.28
N PRO A 32 3.34 -15.56 3.13
CA PRO A 32 2.87 -16.33 1.99
C PRO A 32 3.85 -17.50 1.83
N PRO A 33 3.38 -18.72 1.57
CA PRO A 33 4.26 -19.84 1.40
C PRO A 33 5.26 -19.47 0.30
N SER A 34 6.50 -19.21 0.72
CA SER A 34 7.61 -19.47 -0.17
C SER A 34 7.54 -20.96 -0.41
N THR A 35 7.39 -21.31 -1.68
CA THR A 35 7.58 -22.63 -2.33
C THR A 35 6.30 -23.20 -2.96
N THR A 36 6.44 -23.50 -4.26
CA THR A 36 5.62 -24.36 -5.14
C THR A 36 4.32 -23.79 -5.71
N ALA A 37 4.42 -23.06 -6.83
CA ALA A 37 3.38 -23.03 -7.86
C ALA A 37 3.97 -23.50 -9.20
N THR A 38 3.48 -24.67 -9.59
CA THR A 38 3.65 -25.39 -10.85
C THR A 38 3.58 -24.51 -12.09
N THR A 39 4.42 -24.83 -13.06
CA THR A 39 4.42 -24.44 -14.48
C THR A 39 3.01 -24.34 -15.08
N ALA A 40 2.44 -23.14 -15.01
CA ALA A 40 1.50 -22.58 -15.96
C ALA A 40 1.82 -21.08 -15.97
N ALA A 41 1.82 -20.44 -17.14
CA ALA A 41 2.05 -19.00 -17.24
C ALA A 41 0.98 -18.28 -16.39
N GLU A 42 1.31 -17.98 -15.14
CA GLU A 42 0.45 -17.25 -14.24
C GLU A 42 0.46 -15.82 -14.78
N ASN A 43 -0.61 -15.53 -15.50
CA ASN A 43 -0.91 -14.25 -16.08
C ASN A 43 -0.90 -13.22 -14.94
N TYR A 44 0.22 -12.50 -14.76
CA TYR A 44 0.27 -11.38 -13.82
C TYR A 44 -0.59 -10.28 -14.41
N ALA A 45 -1.85 -10.23 -14.00
CA ALA A 45 -2.77 -9.18 -14.37
C ALA A 45 -2.72 -8.03 -13.35
N LEU A 46 -3.19 -6.85 -13.77
CA LEU A 46 -3.19 -5.63 -12.95
C LEU A 46 -4.01 -5.78 -11.66
N ASP A 47 -5.02 -6.65 -11.67
CA ASP A 47 -5.85 -6.98 -10.51
C ASP A 47 -5.05 -7.68 -9.40
N GLN A 48 -4.05 -8.49 -9.75
CA GLN A 48 -3.12 -9.11 -8.80
C GLN A 48 -2.22 -8.04 -8.20
N ALA A 49 -1.61 -7.19 -9.04
CA ALA A 49 -0.79 -6.08 -8.56
C ALA A 49 -1.57 -5.20 -7.57
N ALA A 50 -2.84 -4.89 -7.84
CA ALA A 50 -3.69 -4.06 -6.98
C ALA A 50 -3.84 -4.57 -5.52
N ARG A 51 -3.60 -5.87 -5.27
CA ARG A 51 -3.59 -6.46 -3.92
C ARG A 51 -2.31 -6.14 -3.13
N HIS A 52 -1.26 -5.69 -3.82
CA HIS A 52 0.05 -5.34 -3.29
C HIS A 52 0.26 -3.82 -3.41
N ASN A 53 -0.47 -3.06 -2.58
CA ASN A 53 -0.62 -1.61 -2.69
C ASN A 53 -0.05 -0.81 -1.50
N ASN A 54 0.88 -1.37 -0.72
CA ASN A 54 1.47 -0.70 0.44
C ASN A 54 2.95 -1.06 0.63
N ALA A 55 3.65 -0.40 1.55
CA ALA A 55 5.10 -0.57 1.72
C ALA A 55 5.52 -2.00 2.11
N ASP A 56 4.67 -2.74 2.84
CA ASP A 56 4.97 -4.10 3.27
C ASP A 56 4.70 -5.14 2.17
N SER A 57 4.07 -4.71 1.07
CA SER A 57 3.68 -5.53 -0.07
C SER A 57 3.35 -4.62 -1.24
N CYS A 58 4.35 -4.29 -2.06
CA CYS A 58 4.25 -3.30 -3.14
C CYS A 58 4.62 -3.93 -4.48
N TRP A 59 3.62 -4.14 -5.34
CA TRP A 59 3.84 -4.51 -6.73
C TRP A 59 3.45 -3.36 -7.65
N SER A 60 4.08 -3.26 -8.81
CA SER A 60 3.69 -2.28 -9.82
C SER A 60 3.89 -2.84 -11.22
N ALA A 61 3.01 -2.46 -12.14
CA ALA A 61 3.22 -2.73 -13.56
C ALA A 61 4.00 -1.56 -14.19
N ILE A 62 5.07 -1.86 -14.92
CA ILE A 62 5.89 -0.87 -15.64
C ILE A 62 6.23 -1.45 -17.01
N ASP A 63 5.87 -0.72 -18.07
CA ASP A 63 6.12 -1.06 -19.48
C ASP A 63 5.73 -2.50 -19.84
N GLY A 64 4.54 -2.92 -19.42
CA GLY A 64 4.00 -4.25 -19.72
C GLY A 64 4.65 -5.40 -18.93
N ASN A 65 5.34 -5.12 -17.82
CA ASN A 65 5.89 -6.13 -16.92
C ASN A 65 5.47 -5.81 -15.48
N VAL A 66 5.45 -6.82 -14.61
CA VAL A 66 5.11 -6.67 -13.20
C VAL A 66 6.37 -6.86 -12.34
N TYR A 67 6.52 -6.01 -11.33
CA TYR A 67 7.68 -5.95 -10.45
C TYR A 67 7.27 -5.97 -8.98
N ASP A 68 7.99 -6.72 -8.16
CA ASP A 68 7.89 -6.68 -6.71
C ASP A 68 8.92 -5.70 -6.12
N LEU A 69 8.45 -4.52 -5.72
CA LEU A 69 9.28 -3.43 -5.20
C LEU A 69 9.35 -3.40 -3.68
N THR A 70 8.78 -4.40 -2.99
CA THR A 70 8.64 -4.45 -1.53
C THR A 70 9.99 -4.26 -0.82
N THR A 71 11.05 -4.90 -1.32
CA THR A 71 12.39 -4.82 -0.71
C THR A 71 13.18 -3.59 -1.19
N TRP A 72 12.74 -2.95 -2.27
CA TRP A 72 13.40 -1.79 -2.87
C TRP A 72 12.90 -0.46 -2.31
N ILE A 73 11.66 -0.40 -1.82
CA ILE A 73 10.97 0.84 -1.45
C ILE A 73 11.81 1.77 -0.55
N ASN A 74 12.52 1.22 0.44
CA ASN A 74 13.31 1.98 1.40
C ASN A 74 14.73 2.31 0.92
N ARG A 75 15.17 1.72 -0.20
CA ARG A 75 16.50 1.91 -0.79
C ARG A 75 16.48 2.82 -2.02
N HIS A 76 15.29 3.18 -2.50
CA HIS A 76 15.11 4.00 -3.68
C HIS A 76 15.72 5.41 -3.51
N PRO A 77 16.68 5.82 -4.37
CA PRO A 77 17.36 7.12 -4.25
C PRO A 77 16.41 8.33 -4.27
N GLY A 78 15.30 8.24 -5.01
CA GLY A 78 14.27 9.29 -5.04
C GLY A 78 13.36 9.33 -3.81
N GLY A 79 13.55 8.41 -2.86
CA GLY A 79 12.74 8.25 -1.65
C GLY A 79 11.58 7.27 -1.80
N SER A 80 11.17 6.69 -0.68
CA SER A 80 10.13 5.65 -0.59
C SER A 80 8.75 6.11 -1.06
N LYS A 81 8.41 7.40 -0.86
CA LYS A 81 7.12 7.97 -1.28
C LYS A 81 6.85 7.86 -2.78
N ARG A 82 7.90 7.88 -3.61
CA ARG A 82 7.76 7.75 -5.07
C ARG A 82 7.29 6.34 -5.47
N ILE A 83 7.86 5.31 -4.83
CA ILE A 83 7.45 3.93 -5.05
C ILE A 83 6.07 3.68 -4.43
N MET A 84 5.81 4.21 -3.22
CA MET A 84 4.50 4.10 -2.60
C MET A 84 3.37 4.62 -3.51
N GLY A 85 3.64 5.67 -4.29
CA GLY A 85 2.68 6.26 -5.22
C GLY A 85 2.35 5.43 -6.47
N ILE A 86 3.03 4.29 -6.69
CA ILE A 86 2.76 3.35 -7.79
C ILE A 86 2.43 1.93 -7.33
N CYS A 87 2.42 1.68 -6.01
CA CYS A 87 2.06 0.36 -5.49
C CYS A 87 0.61 0.03 -5.86
N GLY A 88 0.42 -1.16 -6.41
CA GLY A 88 -0.86 -1.67 -6.86
C GLY A 88 -1.39 -1.11 -8.17
N THR A 89 -0.59 -0.36 -8.92
CA THR A 89 -1.03 0.29 -10.16
C THR A 89 -0.04 0.10 -11.31
N ASP A 90 -0.46 0.51 -12.51
CA ASP A 90 0.46 0.76 -13.62
C ASP A 90 1.22 2.07 -13.37
N GLY A 91 2.50 1.94 -13.03
CA GLY A 91 3.42 3.03 -12.75
C GLY A 91 4.20 3.53 -13.97
N SER A 92 3.94 3.00 -15.18
CA SER A 92 4.78 3.23 -16.38
C SER A 92 5.03 4.71 -16.64
N THR A 93 3.98 5.54 -16.65
CA THR A 93 4.13 6.99 -16.90
C THR A 93 5.00 7.66 -15.85
N LYS A 94 4.70 7.46 -14.56
CA LYS A 94 5.47 8.06 -13.45
C LYS A 94 6.93 7.58 -13.45
N PHE A 95 7.14 6.31 -13.79
CA PHE A 95 8.49 5.76 -13.89
C PHE A 95 9.27 6.40 -15.05
N ASN A 96 8.65 6.48 -16.23
CA ASN A 96 9.29 7.00 -17.45
C ASN A 96 9.57 8.50 -17.37
N ASP A 97 8.67 9.27 -16.76
CA ASP A 97 8.85 10.72 -16.55
C ASP A 97 10.08 11.05 -15.69
N GLU A 98 10.40 10.18 -14.71
CA GLU A 98 11.49 10.43 -13.76
C GLU A 98 12.82 9.77 -14.18
N HIS A 99 12.77 8.68 -14.95
CA HIS A 99 13.96 7.83 -15.18
C HIS A 99 14.32 7.60 -16.65
N GLY A 100 13.48 8.01 -17.60
CA GLY A 100 13.80 7.97 -19.04
C GLY A 100 14.20 6.59 -19.59
N GLY A 101 13.81 5.49 -18.93
CA GLY A 101 14.04 4.11 -19.40
C GLY A 101 15.50 3.59 -19.36
N GLY A 102 16.45 4.35 -18.79
CA GLY A 102 17.89 4.04 -18.83
C GLY A 102 18.41 3.12 -17.72
N GLU A 103 19.50 3.50 -17.04
CA GLU A 103 20.19 2.71 -15.98
C GLU A 103 19.24 2.14 -14.91
N VAL A 104 18.17 2.86 -14.58
CA VAL A 104 17.16 2.42 -13.61
C VAL A 104 16.47 1.14 -14.06
N SER A 105 16.34 0.91 -15.37
CA SER A 105 15.81 -0.33 -15.94
C SER A 105 16.66 -1.55 -15.58
N ARG A 106 17.97 -1.41 -15.36
CA ARG A 106 18.84 -2.52 -14.93
C ARG A 106 18.57 -2.92 -13.48
N THR A 107 18.46 -1.94 -12.58
CA THR A 107 18.06 -2.20 -11.18
C THR A 107 16.63 -2.72 -11.12
N LEU A 108 15.71 -2.13 -11.88
CA LEU A 108 14.31 -2.53 -11.96
C LEU A 108 14.16 -3.99 -12.43
N ALA A 109 15.00 -4.45 -13.38
CA ALA A 109 14.98 -5.82 -13.88
C ALA A 109 15.21 -6.87 -12.78
N GLN A 110 15.92 -6.53 -11.69
CA GLN A 110 16.14 -7.45 -10.56
C GLN A 110 14.87 -7.77 -9.78
N PHE A 111 13.85 -6.91 -9.89
CA PHE A 111 12.59 -7.00 -9.16
C PHE A 111 11.45 -7.55 -10.04
N LYS A 112 11.74 -7.92 -11.30
CA LYS A 112 10.73 -8.41 -12.23
C LYS A 112 10.24 -9.79 -11.80
N ILE A 113 8.92 -9.92 -11.66
CA ILE A 113 8.26 -11.21 -11.35
C ILE A 113 7.59 -11.83 -12.58
N GLY A 114 7.24 -11.02 -13.59
CA GLY A 114 6.65 -11.54 -14.82
C GLY A 114 6.27 -10.47 -15.84
N ALA A 115 5.66 -10.91 -16.94
CA ALA A 115 5.05 -10.03 -17.94
C ALA A 115 3.61 -9.70 -17.51
N LEU A 116 3.17 -8.47 -17.77
CA LEU A 116 1.78 -8.07 -17.60
C LEU A 116 0.96 -8.68 -18.73
N THR A 117 0.00 -9.50 -18.37
CA THR A 117 -0.91 -10.16 -19.32
C THR A 117 -2.22 -9.39 -19.34
N LYS A 118 -2.62 -8.96 -20.55
CA LYS A 118 -3.86 -8.22 -20.77
C LYS A 118 -5.07 -9.13 -20.74
#